data_AF-A0A671MQ55-F1
#
_entry.id   AF-A0A671MQ55-F1
#
_cell.length_a   1.000
_cell.length_b   1.000
_cell.length_c   1.000
_cell.angle_alpha   90.00
_cell.angle_beta   90.00
_cell.angle_gamma   90.00
#
_symmetry.space_group_name_H-M   'P 1'
#
loop_
_entity.id
_entity.type
_entity.pdbx_description
1 polymer ?
#
loop_
_entity_poly.entity_id
_entity_poly.type
_entity_poly.pdbx_seq_one_letter_code
_entity_poly.pdbx_strand_id
1 'polypeptide(L)'
;MAQESTVQYEPVAEIGGGAYGTVYKARDRDSGQFVALKSVRVQTNQDGLPLSTVREVALLKRLEQFDHPNIVRLMDVCATLRTDQETKVTLVFEHVDQDLRTYLEKVPAPGLSIDRIRDLMQQLLCGLAFLHSNRVLHRDLKPENILVTSRGQVKLADFGLARIYSCHMALTPVVRRKCLLSLYILKICMCIYMYIRAARLIACDI
;
A
#
# COMPACT_ATOMS: atom_id res chain seq x y z
N MET A 1 22.40 0.88 23.20
CA MET A 1 21.97 -0.53 22.99
C MET A 1 20.77 -0.48 22.05
N ALA A 2 20.98 -0.70 20.75
CA ALA A 2 19.91 -0.73 19.77
C ALA A 2 19.35 -2.17 19.74
N GLN A 3 18.13 -2.34 20.26
CA GLN A 3 17.46 -3.63 20.36
C GLN A 3 17.28 -4.24 18.97
N GLU A 4 17.75 -5.48 18.79
CA GLU A 4 17.54 -6.31 17.60
C GLU A 4 16.03 -6.52 17.35
N SER A 5 15.44 -5.67 16.53
CA SER A 5 14.05 -5.81 16.05
C SER A 5 13.86 -7.01 15.10
N THR A 6 14.93 -7.75 14.79
CA THR A 6 14.92 -9.00 14.03
C THR A 6 14.38 -10.20 14.81
N VAL A 7 14.22 -10.12 16.13
CA VAL A 7 13.76 -11.28 16.92
C VAL A 7 12.24 -11.44 16.91
N GLN A 8 11.47 -10.34 16.80
CA GLN A 8 10.00 -10.38 16.96
C GLN A 8 9.26 -10.86 15.71
N TYR A 9 9.72 -10.49 14.51
CA TYR A 9 9.06 -10.85 13.26
C TYR A 9 9.93 -11.83 12.46
N GLU A 10 9.43 -13.05 12.27
CA GLU A 10 10.12 -14.12 11.56
C GLU A 10 9.70 -14.15 10.08
N PRO A 11 10.57 -13.78 9.12
CA PRO A 11 10.23 -13.81 7.70
C PRO A 11 9.93 -15.23 7.22
N VAL A 12 8.85 -15.38 6.46
CA VAL A 12 8.38 -16.68 5.94
C VAL A 12 8.53 -16.74 4.42
N ALA A 13 8.15 -15.68 3.72
CA ALA A 13 8.20 -15.63 2.26
C ALA A 13 8.32 -14.19 1.76
N GLU A 14 8.96 -14.01 0.61
CA GLU A 14 8.85 -12.77 -0.16
C GLU A 14 7.51 -12.75 -0.89
N ILE A 15 6.72 -11.69 -0.70
CA ILE A 15 5.37 -11.57 -1.27
C ILE A 15 5.22 -10.42 -2.26
N GLY A 16 6.26 -9.61 -2.42
CA GLY A 16 6.27 -8.54 -3.40
C GLY A 16 7.60 -7.84 -3.49
N GLY A 17 7.95 -7.40 -4.70
CA GLY A 17 9.11 -6.56 -4.97
C GLY A 17 8.68 -5.43 -5.88
N GLY A 18 9.01 -4.18 -5.53
CA GLY A 18 8.68 -3.02 -6.34
C GLY A 18 9.77 -1.95 -6.28
N ALA A 19 9.49 -0.81 -6.91
CA ALA A 19 10.36 0.38 -6.89
C ALA A 19 10.70 0.88 -5.47
N TYR A 20 10.00 0.37 -4.46
CA TYR A 20 9.93 0.83 -3.09
C TYR A 20 10.56 -0.15 -2.10
N GLY A 21 11.22 -1.20 -2.60
CA GLY A 21 11.85 -2.26 -1.81
C GLY A 21 11.04 -3.55 -1.77
N THR A 22 11.57 -4.51 -1.04
CA THR A 22 10.99 -5.86 -0.91
C THR A 22 10.00 -5.92 0.25
N VAL A 23 8.90 -6.62 0.03
CA VAL A 23 7.86 -6.92 1.00
C VAL A 23 7.93 -8.39 1.37
N TYR A 24 8.11 -8.67 2.64
CA TYR A 24 8.13 -10.03 3.19
C TYR A 24 6.87 -10.30 4.01
N LYS A 25 6.26 -11.46 3.81
CA LYS A 25 5.36 -12.04 4.81
C LYS A 25 6.20 -12.54 5.97
N ALA A 26 5.85 -12.16 7.19
CA ALA A 26 6.49 -12.62 8.39
C ALA A 26 5.46 -13.08 9.41
N ARG A 27 5.88 -13.92 10.36
CA ARG A 27 5.09 -14.30 11.52
C ARG A 27 5.54 -13.46 12.71
N ASP A 28 4.62 -12.75 13.33
CA ASP A 28 4.83 -12.13 14.63
C ASP A 28 4.91 -13.25 15.69
N ARG A 29 6.03 -13.31 16.42
CA ARG A 29 6.25 -14.35 17.43
C ARG A 29 5.41 -14.17 18.68
N ASP A 30 4.98 -12.95 18.99
CA ASP A 30 4.20 -12.66 20.18
C ASP A 30 2.73 -13.05 19.98
N SER A 31 2.13 -12.61 18.87
CA SER A 31 0.72 -12.90 18.56
C SER A 31 0.51 -14.18 17.76
N GLY A 32 1.55 -14.70 17.10
CA GLY A 32 1.48 -15.80 16.15
C GLY A 32 0.85 -15.43 14.80
N GLN A 33 0.41 -14.18 14.61
CA GLN A 33 -0.26 -13.71 13.40
C GLN A 33 0.72 -13.40 12.26
N PHE A 34 0.22 -13.40 11.02
CA PHE A 34 1.01 -12.98 9.87
C PHE A 34 0.96 -11.46 9.70
N VAL A 35 2.11 -10.88 9.39
CA VAL A 35 2.31 -9.45 9.09
C VAL A 35 3.06 -9.29 7.75
N ALA A 36 2.98 -8.09 7.18
CA ALA A 36 3.76 -7.71 6.00
C ALA A 36 4.87 -6.72 6.40
N LEU A 37 6.12 -7.12 6.20
CA LEU A 37 7.31 -6.31 6.48
C LEU A 37 7.76 -5.62 5.20
N LYS A 38 7.68 -4.28 5.17
CA LYS A 38 8.21 -3.47 4.08
C LYS A 38 9.47 -2.74 4.53
N SER A 39 10.60 -3.11 3.96
CA SER A 39 11.89 -2.48 4.30
C SER A 39 12.24 -1.36 3.33
N VAL A 40 12.64 -0.22 3.88
CA VAL A 40 13.07 0.98 3.16
C VAL A 40 14.45 1.39 3.65
N ARG A 41 15.37 1.64 2.72
CA ARG A 41 16.65 2.28 3.05
C ARG A 41 16.48 3.79 2.89
N VAL A 42 16.87 4.52 3.92
CA VAL A 42 16.78 5.97 3.97
C VAL A 42 18.18 6.49 4.21
N GLN A 43 18.66 7.37 3.33
CA GLN A 43 19.92 8.06 3.56
C GLN A 43 19.84 8.87 4.84
N THR A 44 20.82 8.69 5.71
CA THR A 44 20.91 9.38 6.99
C THR A 44 22.19 10.18 7.07
N ASN A 45 22.07 11.36 7.64
CA ASN A 45 23.20 12.23 7.93
C ASN A 45 23.53 12.14 9.43
N GLN A 46 24.49 12.95 9.89
CA GLN A 46 24.85 13.04 11.31
C GLN A 46 23.64 13.36 12.23
N ASP A 47 22.61 14.02 11.69
CA ASP A 47 21.36 14.37 12.40
C ASP A 47 20.31 13.22 12.41
N GLY A 48 20.61 12.06 11.83
CA GLY A 48 19.72 10.91 11.76
C GLY A 48 18.81 10.89 10.52
N LEU A 49 17.55 10.46 10.72
CA LEU A 49 16.57 10.34 9.63
C LEU A 49 16.13 11.72 9.11
N PRO A 50 15.98 11.90 7.78
CA PRO A 50 15.42 13.12 7.21
C PRO A 50 14.07 13.48 7.83
N LEU A 51 13.86 14.77 8.11
CA LEU A 51 12.59 15.28 8.66
C LEU A 51 11.39 14.94 7.77
N SER A 52 11.59 14.83 6.46
CA SER A 52 10.58 14.35 5.51
C SER A 52 10.14 12.93 5.86
N THR A 53 11.07 11.99 6.01
CA THR A 53 10.78 10.60 6.38
C THR A 53 10.04 10.51 7.71
N VAL A 54 10.52 11.24 8.73
CA VAL A 54 9.88 11.25 10.06
C VAL A 54 8.44 11.74 9.98
N ARG A 55 8.18 12.82 9.24
CA ARG A 55 6.83 13.38 9.07
C ARG A 55 5.89 12.42 8.35
N GLU A 56 6.36 11.70 7.34
CA GLU A 56 5.53 10.74 6.61
C GLU A 56 5.23 9.50 7.46
N VAL A 57 6.20 8.97 8.20
CA VAL A 57 5.96 7.87 9.16
C VAL A 57 4.96 8.31 10.25
N ALA A 58 5.09 9.52 10.78
CA ALA A 58 4.15 10.08 11.74
C ALA A 58 2.74 10.25 11.15
N LEU A 59 2.63 10.61 9.87
CA LEU A 59 1.35 10.68 9.17
C LEU A 59 0.70 9.29 9.05
N LEU A 60 1.45 8.26 8.66
CA LEU A 60 0.94 6.89 8.59
C LEU A 60 0.50 6.38 9.96
N LYS A 61 1.29 6.66 11.01
CA LYS A 61 0.93 6.33 12.39
C LYS A 61 -0.31 7.08 12.89
N ARG A 62 -0.52 8.32 12.46
CA ARG A 62 -1.76 9.05 12.72
C ARG A 62 -2.96 8.42 12.02
N LEU A 63 -2.80 7.98 10.77
CA LEU A 63 -3.89 7.32 10.03
C LEU A 63 -4.29 5.98 10.66
N GLU A 64 -3.34 5.28 11.28
CA GLU A 64 -3.59 4.05 12.04
C GLU A 64 -4.67 4.24 13.13
N GLN A 65 -4.68 5.40 13.80
CA GLN A 65 -5.60 5.67 14.92
C GLN A 65 -7.08 5.66 14.52
N PHE A 66 -7.38 5.83 13.23
CA PHE A 66 -8.75 5.82 12.73
C PHE A 66 -9.27 4.41 12.42
N ASP A 67 -8.39 3.40 12.36
CA ASP A 67 -8.71 1.99 12.10
C ASP A 67 -9.72 1.79 10.95
N HIS A 68 -9.52 2.54 9.85
CA HIS A 68 -10.47 2.56 8.74
C HIS A 68 -10.49 1.21 8.00
N PRO A 69 -11.65 0.58 7.76
CA PRO A 69 -11.75 -0.78 7.24
C PRO A 69 -11.12 -0.96 5.85
N ASN A 70 -11.10 0.10 5.03
CA ASN A 70 -10.55 0.09 3.67
C ASN A 70 -9.13 0.65 3.53
N ILE A 71 -8.38 0.74 4.62
CA ILE A 71 -6.99 1.18 4.64
C ILE A 71 -6.15 0.09 5.29
N VAL A 72 -4.98 -0.22 4.71
CA VAL A 72 -4.04 -1.14 5.34
C VAL A 72 -3.46 -0.51 6.60
N ARG A 73 -3.48 -1.26 7.70
CA ARG A 73 -3.01 -0.79 9.01
C ARG A 73 -1.50 -0.91 9.13
N LEU A 74 -0.84 0.18 9.54
CA LEU A 74 0.57 0.19 9.94
C LEU A 74 0.67 -0.19 11.42
N MET A 75 0.92 -1.45 11.73
CA MET A 75 0.99 -1.97 13.10
C MET A 75 2.21 -1.44 13.85
N ASP A 76 3.39 -1.40 13.21
CA ASP A 76 4.63 -1.01 13.87
C ASP A 76 5.67 -0.40 12.90
N VAL A 77 6.67 0.27 13.46
CA VAL A 77 7.80 0.85 12.73
C VAL A 77 9.09 0.52 13.46
N CYS A 78 9.92 -0.32 12.84
CA CYS A 78 11.19 -0.75 13.40
C CYS A 78 12.35 -0.08 12.65
N ALA A 79 13.28 0.55 13.35
CA ALA A 79 14.57 0.91 12.79
C ALA A 79 15.53 -0.26 13.04
N THR A 80 15.84 -1.03 12.01
CA THR A 80 16.53 -2.32 12.14
C THR A 80 18.04 -2.20 12.04
N LEU A 81 18.55 -1.32 11.17
CA LEU A 81 20.00 -1.13 10.97
C LEU A 81 20.30 0.36 10.78
N ARG A 82 21.35 0.84 11.44
CA ARG A 82 21.90 2.18 11.25
C ARG A 82 23.37 2.04 10.87
N THR A 83 23.74 2.61 9.73
CA THR A 83 25.13 2.89 9.36
C THR A 83 25.34 4.39 9.38
N ASP A 84 26.59 4.84 9.21
CA ASP A 84 26.92 6.27 9.16
C ASP A 84 26.24 7.02 8.00
N GLN A 85 25.75 6.29 6.98
CA GLN A 85 25.16 6.87 5.76
C GLN A 85 23.71 6.45 5.50
N GLU A 86 23.23 5.36 6.10
CA GLU A 86 21.90 4.83 5.83
C GLU A 86 21.23 4.23 7.07
N THR A 87 19.92 4.44 7.18
CA THR A 87 19.07 3.73 8.14
C THR A 87 18.06 2.88 7.41
N LYS A 88 18.02 1.59 7.75
CA LYS A 88 16.98 0.67 7.31
C LYS A 88 15.77 0.82 8.24
N VAL A 89 14.68 1.33 7.68
CA VAL A 89 13.38 1.43 8.34
C VAL A 89 12.49 0.30 7.81
N THR A 90 11.99 -0.52 8.72
CA THR A 90 11.05 -1.59 8.42
C THR A 90 9.68 -1.17 8.94
N LEU A 91 8.72 -1.07 8.02
CA LEU A 91 7.32 -0.79 8.31
C LEU A 91 6.59 -2.14 8.42
N VAL A 92 5.86 -2.34 9.51
CA VAL A 92 5.10 -3.56 9.79
C VAL A 92 3.63 -3.27 9.53
N PHE A 93 3.07 -3.89 8.49
CA PHE A 93 1.67 -3.75 8.12
C PHE A 93 0.88 -5.01 8.47
N GLU A 94 -0.44 -4.88 8.60
CA GLU A 94 -1.31 -6.05 8.58
C GLU A 94 -1.10 -6.84 7.27
N HIS A 95 -1.15 -8.17 7.37
CA HIS A 95 -1.08 -9.02 6.19
C HIS A 95 -2.47 -9.18 5.57
N VAL A 96 -2.57 -8.98 4.25
CA VAL A 96 -3.77 -9.25 3.46
C VAL A 96 -3.46 -10.33 2.44
N ASP A 97 -4.43 -11.22 2.20
CA ASP A 97 -4.23 -12.49 1.48
C ASP A 97 -3.72 -12.33 0.04
N GLN A 98 -4.20 -11.30 -0.68
CA GLN A 98 -3.91 -11.09 -2.09
C GLN A 98 -4.18 -9.64 -2.52
N ASP A 99 -3.58 -9.24 -3.63
CA ASP A 99 -3.93 -7.99 -4.32
C ASP A 99 -5.12 -8.18 -5.28
N LEU A 100 -5.66 -7.07 -5.78
CA LEU A 100 -6.81 -7.04 -6.67
C LEU A 100 -6.49 -7.68 -8.02
N ARG A 101 -5.24 -7.60 -8.48
CA ARG A 101 -4.81 -8.25 -9.72
C ARG A 101 -4.97 -9.77 -9.59
N THR A 102 -4.37 -10.35 -8.57
CA THR A 102 -4.42 -11.78 -8.24
C THR A 102 -5.85 -12.23 -7.96
N TYR A 103 -6.65 -11.39 -7.30
CA TYR A 103 -8.07 -11.64 -7.07
C TYR A 103 -8.84 -11.78 -8.39
N LEU A 104 -8.61 -10.88 -9.35
CA LEU A 104 -9.28 -10.87 -10.65
C LEU A 104 -8.83 -12.00 -11.56
N GLU A 105 -7.54 -12.38 -11.53
CA GLU A 105 -7.00 -13.50 -12.30
C GLU A 105 -7.65 -14.86 -11.92
N LYS A 106 -8.13 -14.98 -10.68
CA LYS A 106 -8.82 -16.19 -10.17
C LYS A 106 -10.30 -16.25 -10.53
N VAL A 107 -10.86 -15.20 -11.12
CA VAL A 107 -12.30 -15.13 -11.41
C VAL A 107 -12.60 -15.95 -12.68
N PRO A 108 -13.46 -16.98 -12.62
CA PRO A 108 -13.83 -17.74 -13.80
C PRO A 108 -14.72 -16.92 -14.74
N ALA A 109 -14.82 -17.36 -16.00
CA ALA A 109 -15.80 -16.80 -16.93
C ALA A 109 -17.23 -16.92 -16.35
N PRO A 110 -18.10 -15.90 -16.51
CA PRO A 110 -17.97 -14.70 -17.35
C PRO A 110 -17.31 -13.48 -16.66
N GLY A 111 -16.70 -13.66 -15.48
CA GLY A 111 -16.14 -12.58 -14.68
C GLY A 111 -16.95 -12.29 -13.40
N LEU A 112 -16.68 -11.13 -12.79
CA LEU A 112 -17.37 -10.72 -11.56
C LEU A 112 -18.81 -10.30 -11.82
N SER A 113 -19.71 -10.58 -10.88
CA SER A 113 -21.07 -10.06 -10.89
C SER A 113 -21.09 -8.53 -10.72
N ILE A 114 -22.13 -7.88 -11.25
CA ILE A 114 -22.29 -6.42 -11.14
C ILE A 114 -22.35 -5.98 -9.67
N ASP A 115 -23.02 -6.76 -8.82
CA ASP A 115 -23.11 -6.47 -7.39
C ASP A 115 -21.74 -6.54 -6.71
N ARG A 116 -20.90 -7.50 -7.11
CA ARG A 116 -19.54 -7.61 -6.60
C ARG A 116 -18.65 -6.46 -7.06
N ILE A 117 -18.78 -6.04 -8.32
CA ILE A 117 -18.09 -4.86 -8.83
C ILE A 117 -18.51 -3.62 -8.04
N ARG A 118 -19.82 -3.44 -7.80
CA ARG A 118 -20.35 -2.31 -7.02
C ARG A 118 -19.80 -2.28 -5.60
N ASP A 119 -19.78 -3.44 -4.93
CA ASP A 119 -19.24 -3.60 -3.58
C ASP A 119 -17.74 -3.22 -3.51
N LEU A 120 -16.90 -3.79 -4.39
CA LEU A 120 -15.47 -3.47 -4.45
C LEU A 120 -15.23 -1.98 -4.71
N MET A 121 -16.00 -1.38 -5.63
CA MET A 121 -15.90 0.05 -5.95
C MET A 121 -16.31 0.94 -4.78
N GLN A 122 -17.38 0.59 -4.08
CA GLN A 122 -17.84 1.34 -2.92
C GLN A 122 -16.76 1.35 -1.84
N GLN A 123 -16.20 0.19 -1.51
CA GLN A 123 -15.13 0.06 -0.52
C GLN A 123 -13.86 0.83 -0.92
N LEU A 124 -13.46 0.75 -2.19
CA LEU A 124 -12.34 1.52 -2.74
C LEU A 124 -12.55 3.03 -2.57
N LEU A 125 -13.74 3.53 -2.93
CA LEU A 125 -14.08 4.94 -2.83
C LEU A 125 -14.17 5.39 -1.37
N CYS A 126 -14.65 4.56 -0.45
CA CYS A 126 -14.62 4.83 0.99
C CYS A 126 -13.19 5.02 1.49
N GLY A 127 -12.26 4.11 1.14
CA GLY A 127 -10.84 4.26 1.49
C GLY A 127 -10.21 5.52 0.92
N LEU A 128 -10.47 5.83 -0.36
CA LEU A 128 -9.95 7.04 -1.00
C LEU A 128 -10.52 8.32 -0.38
N ALA A 129 -11.82 8.35 -0.10
CA ALA A 129 -12.47 9.47 0.57
C ALA A 129 -11.85 9.72 1.95
N PHE A 130 -11.58 8.66 2.70
CA PHE A 130 -10.88 8.74 3.98
C PHE A 130 -9.47 9.33 3.84
N LEU A 131 -8.64 8.83 2.91
CA LEU A 131 -7.31 9.39 2.66
C LEU A 131 -7.39 10.87 2.29
N HIS A 132 -8.30 11.23 1.38
CA HIS A 132 -8.47 12.61 0.94
C HIS A 132 -8.94 13.54 2.06
N SER A 133 -9.84 13.09 2.94
CA SER A 133 -10.28 13.85 4.11
C SER A 133 -9.12 14.15 5.07
N ASN A 134 -8.13 13.25 5.11
CA ASN A 134 -6.90 13.40 5.89
C ASN A 134 -5.75 14.05 5.08
N ARG A 135 -6.05 14.68 3.94
CA ARG A 135 -5.10 15.38 3.05
C ARG A 135 -3.99 14.47 2.49
N VAL A 136 -4.25 13.17 2.40
CA VAL A 136 -3.35 12.18 1.81
C VAL A 136 -3.82 11.84 0.40
N LEU A 137 -2.94 11.98 -0.58
CA LEU A 137 -3.16 11.51 -1.94
C LEU A 137 -2.40 10.20 -2.12
N HIS A 138 -3.06 9.16 -2.64
CA HIS A 138 -2.44 7.85 -2.83
C HIS A 138 -1.27 7.89 -3.82
N ARG A 139 -1.46 8.57 -4.96
CA ARG A 139 -0.49 8.80 -6.06
C ARG A 139 -0.11 7.57 -6.88
N ASP A 140 -0.01 6.38 -6.30
CA ASP A 140 0.28 5.12 -7.02
C ASP A 140 -0.89 4.12 -6.96
N LEU A 141 -2.10 4.53 -7.39
CA LEU A 141 -3.24 3.61 -7.37
C LEU A 141 -3.22 2.69 -8.60
N LYS A 142 -3.08 1.39 -8.34
CA LYS A 142 -3.04 0.30 -9.32
C LYS A 142 -3.52 -1.00 -8.64
N PRO A 143 -3.93 -2.04 -9.41
CA PRO A 143 -4.43 -3.29 -8.83
C PRO A 143 -3.51 -3.94 -7.79
N GLU A 144 -2.19 -3.81 -7.95
CA GLU A 144 -1.19 -4.36 -7.02
C GLU A 144 -1.17 -3.65 -5.66
N ASN A 145 -1.66 -2.41 -5.58
CA ASN A 145 -1.73 -1.63 -4.33
C ASN A 145 -3.15 -1.63 -3.72
N ILE A 146 -4.09 -2.37 -4.31
CA ILE A 146 -5.43 -2.57 -3.79
C ILE A 146 -5.50 -4.01 -3.29
N LEU A 147 -5.54 -4.20 -1.98
CA LEU A 147 -5.54 -5.52 -1.37
C LEU A 147 -6.97 -6.01 -1.15
N VAL A 148 -7.19 -7.31 -1.29
CA VAL A 148 -8.49 -7.95 -1.11
C VAL A 148 -8.34 -9.11 -0.13
N THR A 149 -9.03 -9.03 1.00
CA THR A 149 -9.07 -10.12 1.98
C THR A 149 -9.85 -11.32 1.42
N SER A 150 -9.63 -12.50 1.99
CA SER A 150 -10.44 -13.70 1.75
C SER A 150 -11.95 -13.50 1.95
N ARG A 151 -12.35 -12.55 2.82
CA ARG A 151 -13.76 -12.17 3.04
C ARG A 151 -14.29 -11.14 2.03
N GLY A 152 -13.44 -10.66 1.12
CA GLY A 152 -13.83 -9.70 0.10
C GLY A 152 -13.78 -8.24 0.51
N GLN A 153 -13.16 -7.93 1.65
CA GLN A 153 -12.90 -6.56 2.05
C GLN A 153 -11.71 -5.99 1.27
N VAL A 154 -11.88 -4.79 0.71
CA VAL A 154 -10.85 -4.02 0.01
C VAL A 154 -10.07 -3.18 1.01
N LYS A 155 -8.74 -3.18 0.92
CA LYS A 155 -7.83 -2.35 1.70
C LYS A 155 -6.80 -1.66 0.79
N LEU A 156 -6.69 -0.34 0.88
CA LEU A 156 -5.68 0.42 0.16
C LEU A 156 -4.31 0.30 0.83
N ALA A 157 -3.28 0.00 0.04
CA ALA A 157 -1.90 -0.12 0.49
C ALA A 157 -0.98 0.89 -0.21
N ASP A 158 0.25 1.03 0.26
CA ASP A 158 1.30 1.84 -0.38
C ASP A 158 0.99 3.35 -0.57
N PHE A 159 -0.02 3.88 0.11
CA PHE A 159 -0.31 5.31 0.15
C PHE A 159 0.73 6.07 0.99
N GLY A 160 1.01 7.33 0.64
CA GLY A 160 1.89 8.22 1.42
C GLY A 160 3.39 7.87 1.34
N LEU A 161 3.76 6.66 0.92
CA LEU A 161 5.15 6.22 0.89
C LEU A 161 5.98 6.86 -0.23
N ALA A 162 5.35 7.34 -1.33
CA ALA A 162 6.04 7.97 -2.46
C ALA A 162 6.99 9.13 -2.04
N ARG A 163 6.73 9.78 -0.91
CA ARG A 163 7.55 10.88 -0.37
C ARG A 163 8.71 10.40 0.50
N ILE A 164 8.57 9.26 1.17
CA ILE A 164 9.69 8.56 1.83
C ILE A 164 10.71 8.13 0.75
N TYR A 165 10.20 7.65 -0.39
CA TYR A 165 11.03 7.22 -1.53
C TYR A 165 11.51 8.36 -2.44
N SER A 166 11.03 9.60 -2.25
CA SER A 166 11.46 10.75 -3.06
C SER A 166 12.94 11.12 -2.83
N CYS A 167 13.58 10.63 -1.76
CA CYS A 167 15.03 10.71 -1.59
C CYS A 167 15.81 9.81 -2.58
N HIS A 168 15.16 8.86 -3.24
CA HIS A 168 15.76 7.98 -4.25
C HIS A 168 15.19 8.15 -5.65
N MET A 169 14.01 8.76 -5.80
CA MET A 169 13.40 9.03 -7.10
C MET A 169 13.41 10.53 -7.40
N ALA A 170 14.19 10.94 -8.40
CA ALA A 170 14.05 12.25 -9.01
C ALA A 170 12.69 12.32 -9.72
N LEU A 171 11.71 13.00 -9.12
CA LEU A 171 10.49 13.39 -9.81
C LEU A 171 10.26 14.89 -9.69
N THR A 172 9.96 15.47 -10.86
CA THR A 172 9.79 16.89 -11.12
C THR A 172 8.58 17.48 -10.39
N PRO A 173 8.65 18.73 -9.91
CA PRO A 173 7.59 19.35 -9.13
C PRO A 173 6.50 19.87 -10.07
N VAL A 174 5.45 19.09 -10.32
CA VAL A 174 4.23 19.67 -10.92
C VAL A 174 3.01 19.16 -10.20
N VAL A 175 2.47 19.95 -9.28
CA VAL A 175 1.07 19.76 -8.85
C VAL A 175 0.38 21.09 -8.53
N ARG A 176 -0.40 21.59 -9.50
CA ARG A 176 -1.42 22.63 -9.28
C ARG A 176 -2.62 22.02 -8.55
N ARG A 177 -2.94 22.58 -7.39
CA ARG A 177 -4.05 22.19 -6.51
C ARG A 177 -5.36 22.71 -7.13
N LYS A 178 -6.20 21.84 -7.71
CA LYS A 178 -7.68 21.95 -7.81
C LYS A 178 -8.29 21.05 -8.91
N CYS A 179 -7.61 20.80 -10.04
CA CYS A 179 -8.15 19.96 -11.13
C CYS A 179 -7.86 18.45 -11.01
N LEU A 180 -6.99 18.02 -10.11
CA LEU A 180 -6.55 16.61 -10.07
C LEU A 180 -7.58 15.65 -9.49
N LEU A 181 -8.49 16.08 -8.61
CA LEU A 181 -9.39 15.15 -7.94
C LEU A 181 -10.39 14.51 -8.92
N SER A 182 -10.91 15.26 -9.89
CA SER A 182 -11.82 14.69 -10.91
C SER A 182 -11.08 13.83 -11.92
N LEU A 183 -9.86 14.21 -12.34
CA LEU A 183 -9.01 13.40 -13.23
C LEU A 183 -8.50 12.12 -12.57
N TYR A 184 -8.28 12.13 -11.25
CA TYR A 184 -7.86 10.94 -10.49
C TYR A 184 -9.02 9.95 -10.36
N ILE A 185 -10.23 10.43 -10.04
CA ILE A 185 -11.45 9.61 -10.02
C ILE A 185 -11.78 9.10 -11.44
N LEU A 186 -11.61 9.92 -12.49
CA LEU A 186 -11.77 9.45 -13.87
C LEU A 186 -10.75 8.37 -14.24
N LYS A 187 -9.48 8.48 -13.79
CA LYS A 187 -8.47 7.45 -13.98
C LYS A 187 -8.79 6.17 -13.21
N ILE A 188 -9.40 6.26 -12.03
CA ILE A 188 -9.85 5.11 -11.24
C ILE A 188 -11.00 4.40 -11.95
N CYS A 189 -12.03 5.16 -12.35
CA CYS A 189 -13.14 4.63 -13.12
C CYS A 189 -12.67 4.08 -14.47
N MET A 190 -11.73 4.72 -15.16
CA MET A 190 -11.19 4.21 -16.43
C MET A 190 -10.28 3.01 -16.25
N CYS A 191 -9.38 2.95 -15.26
CA CYS A 191 -8.56 1.75 -15.03
C CYS A 191 -9.42 0.54 -14.74
N ILE A 192 -10.44 0.69 -13.89
CA ILE A 192 -11.32 -0.41 -13.50
C ILE A 192 -12.31 -0.74 -14.62
N TYR A 193 -12.87 0.25 -15.31
CA TYR A 193 -13.73 0.02 -16.48
C TYR A 193 -12.97 -0.58 -17.67
N MET A 194 -11.75 -0.12 -17.96
CA MET A 194 -10.91 -0.70 -19.03
C MET A 194 -10.48 -2.13 -18.69
N TYR A 195 -10.16 -2.44 -17.43
CA TYR A 195 -9.84 -3.82 -17.03
C TYR A 195 -11.06 -4.74 -17.01
N ILE A 196 -12.22 -4.27 -16.54
CA ILE A 196 -13.48 -5.03 -16.59
C ILE A 196 -13.93 -5.26 -18.05
N ARG A 197 -13.68 -4.29 -18.94
CA ARG A 197 -14.00 -4.40 -20.37
C ARG A 197 -12.99 -5.27 -21.12
N ALA A 198 -11.71 -5.25 -20.74
CA ALA A 198 -10.69 -6.16 -21.28
C ALA A 198 -10.97 -7.62 -20.88
N ALA A 199 -11.43 -7.86 -19.64
CA ALA A 199 -11.87 -9.19 -19.21
C ALA A 199 -13.11 -9.70 -19.96
N ARG A 200 -13.98 -8.80 -20.45
CA ARG A 200 -15.11 -9.16 -21.32
C ARG A 200 -14.72 -9.41 -22.77
N LEU A 201 -13.68 -8.77 -23.29
CA LEU A 201 -13.22 -8.95 -24.68
C LEU A 201 -12.53 -10.30 -24.93
N ILE A 202 -12.02 -10.97 -23.88
CA ILE A 202 -11.47 -12.33 -23.99
C ILE A 202 -12.58 -13.40 -23.97
N ALA A 203 -13.81 -13.03 -23.57
CA ALA A 203 -14.97 -13.93 -23.52
C ALA A 203 -15.91 -13.82 -24.74
N CYS A 204 -15.58 -12.99 -25.74
CA CYS A 204 -16.41 -12.79 -26.94
C CYS A 204 -15.80 -13.32 -28.25
N ASP A 205 -14.67 -14.01 -28.21
CA ASP A 205 -14.07 -14.69 -29.38
C ASP A 205 -14.04 -16.23 -29.23
N ILE A 206 -15.14 -16.82 -28.72
CA ILE A 206 -15.51 -18.23 -28.93
C ILE A 206 -17.03 -18.31 -29.10
#